data_AF-A0A971NH25-F1
#
_entry.id   AF-A0A971NH25-F1
#
_cell.length_a   1.000
_cell.length_b   1.000
_cell.length_c   1.000
_cell.angle_alpha   90.00
_cell.angle_beta   90.00
_cell.angle_gamma   90.00
#
_symmetry.space_group_name_H-M   'P 1'
#
loop_
_entity.id
_entity.type
_entity.pdbx_description
1 polymer ?
#
loop_
_entity_poly.entity_id
_entity_poly.type
_entity_poly.pdbx_seq_one_letter_code
_entity_poly.pdbx_strand_id
1 'polypeptide(L)'
;MKLNKFISLAVISCLMCTICSGFALAATAGSADDPLITKSYIDNSYPPMAMSNPKKLLSESMQVLKYKLEQAKKSPVSDKTFMLIESGEGLSLKEGSGLLLLSGSAKLSSCTGTVIDLTSGSTVSSGQTLSAMHQYLAAENSNATVTVTAKSKVLTFGSVTGGSLPTFSDVNEGSWYYSDVVYAVKRKLIDGRSPTIFDPEANLSVCEAIKLAACIHQLYNEGAVTLTNGSPAWYDSYVSYALKNGLITHTYDNYDAKITRTEYVSIFYRTMPAGEYSA
;
A
#
# COMPACT_ATOMS: atom_id res chain seq x y z
N MET A 1 -5.89 -67.74 -19.67
CA MET A 1 -7.05 -68.67 -19.77
C MET A 1 -8.16 -68.07 -18.91
N LYS A 2 -9.35 -67.65 -19.32
CA LYS A 2 -10.17 -67.62 -20.56
C LYS A 2 -11.10 -66.39 -20.34
N LEU A 3 -11.17 -65.38 -21.20
CA LEU A 3 -11.81 -65.30 -22.51
C LEU A 3 -13.32 -65.64 -22.52
N ASN A 4 -14.11 -64.59 -22.81
CA ASN A 4 -15.38 -64.50 -23.53
C ASN A 4 -16.68 -65.04 -22.91
N LYS A 5 -17.65 -64.12 -22.80
CA LYS A 5 -19.03 -64.30 -23.27
C LYS A 5 -19.56 -62.99 -23.87
N PHE A 6 -19.48 -62.88 -25.20
CA PHE A 6 -20.61 -62.82 -26.15
C PHE A 6 -21.12 -61.39 -26.40
N ILE A 7 -20.74 -60.72 -27.50
CA ILE A 7 -21.09 -61.04 -28.90
C ILE A 7 -22.60 -61.20 -29.06
N SER A 8 -23.26 -60.07 -29.31
CA SER A 8 -24.51 -59.91 -30.06
C SER A 8 -24.59 -58.40 -30.28
N LEU A 9 -24.64 -57.82 -31.47
CA LEU A 9 -25.18 -58.31 -32.72
C LEU A 9 -24.62 -57.38 -33.81
N ALA A 10 -23.82 -57.93 -34.70
CA ALA A 10 -23.53 -57.32 -35.98
C ALA A 10 -24.76 -57.46 -36.91
N VAL A 11 -24.70 -56.78 -38.06
CA VAL A 11 -25.53 -56.99 -39.27
C VAL A 11 -26.72 -56.04 -39.42
N ILE A 12 -26.41 -54.78 -39.76
CA ILE A 12 -26.95 -54.03 -40.92
C ILE A 12 -25.75 -53.15 -41.36
N SER A 13 -24.79 -53.62 -42.17
CA SER A 13 -24.93 -53.93 -43.61
C SER A 13 -25.76 -52.82 -44.27
N CYS A 14 -25.25 -51.89 -45.06
CA CYS A 14 -24.33 -52.09 -46.15
C CYS A 14 -24.23 -50.71 -46.80
N LEU A 15 -23.06 -50.06 -46.82
CA LEU A 15 -22.73 -49.22 -47.96
C LEU A 15 -21.22 -48.90 -47.98
N MET A 16 -20.55 -49.60 -48.89
CA MET A 16 -19.40 -49.13 -49.68
C MET A 16 -18.06 -49.09 -48.94
N CYS A 17 -17.25 -50.12 -49.16
CA CYS A 17 -16.25 -50.15 -50.24
C CYS A 17 -14.93 -49.52 -49.77
N THR A 18 -14.00 -50.34 -49.27
CA THR A 18 -12.92 -50.93 -50.07
C THR A 18 -11.91 -49.90 -50.59
N ILE A 19 -10.67 -50.12 -50.13
CA ILE A 19 -9.41 -49.97 -50.87
C ILE A 19 -8.76 -48.57 -50.84
N CYS A 20 -7.54 -48.57 -50.29
CA CYS A 20 -6.38 -47.73 -50.60
C CYS A 20 -6.60 -46.27 -50.97
N SER A 21 -6.20 -45.36 -50.08
CA SER A 21 -5.41 -44.14 -50.33
C SER A 21 -5.65 -43.18 -49.17
N GLY A 22 -4.69 -42.50 -48.58
CA GLY A 22 -3.25 -42.45 -48.74
C GLY A 22 -2.71 -41.83 -47.45
N PHE A 23 -1.41 -41.96 -47.23
CA PHE A 23 -0.70 -41.14 -46.26
C PHE A 23 -1.07 -39.67 -46.50
N ALA A 24 -1.75 -39.03 -45.56
CA ALA A 24 -1.83 -37.58 -45.55
C ALA A 24 -0.44 -37.09 -45.17
N LEU A 25 0.40 -36.86 -46.19
CA LEU A 25 1.64 -36.12 -46.07
C LEU A 25 1.33 -34.81 -45.35
N ALA A 26 1.96 -34.57 -44.20
CA ALA A 26 2.18 -33.21 -43.74
C ALA A 26 3.01 -32.53 -44.83
N ALA A 27 2.38 -31.70 -45.66
CA ALA A 27 3.04 -31.03 -46.77
C ALA A 27 4.18 -30.16 -46.22
N THR A 28 5.40 -30.47 -46.65
CA THR A 28 6.58 -29.66 -46.38
C THR A 28 6.35 -28.30 -47.06
N ALA A 29 6.44 -27.20 -46.32
CA ALA A 29 6.28 -25.88 -46.94
C ALA A 29 7.43 -25.62 -47.93
N GLY A 30 7.10 -25.53 -49.22
CA GLY A 30 8.01 -25.14 -50.31
C GLY A 30 9.13 -26.14 -50.59
N SER A 31 8.98 -26.92 -51.66
CA SER A 31 10.12 -27.61 -52.26
C SER A 31 10.75 -26.71 -53.32
N ALA A 32 12.00 -26.96 -53.72
CA ALA A 32 12.65 -26.19 -54.79
C ALA A 32 11.88 -26.25 -56.13
N ASP A 33 11.04 -27.27 -56.31
CA ASP A 33 10.26 -27.52 -57.52
C ASP A 33 8.78 -27.06 -57.42
N ASP A 34 8.32 -26.61 -56.24
CA ASP A 34 6.99 -25.99 -56.05
C ASP A 34 7.08 -24.80 -55.07
N PRO A 35 7.37 -23.59 -55.59
CA PRO A 35 7.65 -22.41 -54.78
C PRO A 35 6.40 -21.72 -54.23
N LEU A 36 5.19 -22.17 -54.60
CA LEU A 36 3.96 -21.47 -54.26
C LEU A 36 3.40 -21.98 -52.92
N ILE A 37 3.48 -21.13 -51.90
CA ILE A 37 2.74 -21.34 -50.66
C ILE A 37 1.24 -21.18 -50.96
N THR A 38 0.44 -22.20 -50.64
CA THR A 38 -1.01 -22.17 -50.90
C THR A 38 -1.71 -21.08 -50.09
N LYS A 39 -2.76 -20.46 -50.67
CA LYS A 39 -3.59 -19.46 -49.97
C LYS A 39 -4.13 -20.00 -48.64
N SER A 40 -4.52 -21.28 -48.59
CA SER A 40 -4.97 -21.95 -47.36
C SER A 40 -3.87 -22.04 -46.30
N TYR A 41 -2.60 -22.20 -46.69
CA TYR A 41 -1.47 -22.18 -45.76
C TYR A 41 -1.22 -20.77 -45.22
N ILE A 42 -1.29 -19.74 -46.08
CA ILE A 42 -1.18 -18.33 -45.67
C ILE A 42 -2.34 -17.88 -44.78
N ASP A 43 -3.55 -18.39 -45.01
CA ASP A 43 -4.72 -18.00 -44.23
C ASP A 43 -4.82 -18.78 -42.90
N ASN A 44 -4.49 -20.07 -42.89
CA ASN A 44 -4.78 -20.94 -41.74
C ASN A 44 -3.56 -21.43 -40.96
N SER A 45 -2.37 -21.52 -41.58
CA SER A 45 -1.19 -22.15 -40.96
C SER A 45 -0.07 -21.16 -40.63
N TYR A 46 0.18 -20.21 -41.52
CA TYR A 46 1.23 -19.20 -41.35
C TYR A 46 0.93 -18.19 -40.23
N PRO A 47 -0.28 -17.62 -40.07
CA PRO A 47 -0.56 -16.64 -39.03
C PRO A 47 -0.38 -17.18 -37.59
N PRO A 48 -0.89 -18.38 -37.22
CA PRO A 48 -0.62 -18.92 -35.90
C PRO A 48 0.85 -19.31 -35.71
N MET A 49 1.54 -19.77 -36.75
CA MET A 49 2.98 -20.09 -36.69
C MET A 49 3.83 -18.83 -36.47
N ALA A 50 3.62 -17.79 -37.27
CA ALA A 50 4.32 -16.51 -37.16
C ALA A 50 4.05 -15.79 -35.84
N MET A 51 2.86 -15.95 -35.28
CA MET A 51 2.47 -15.34 -34.01
C MET A 51 2.81 -16.19 -32.77
N SER A 52 3.13 -17.47 -32.94
CA SER A 52 3.42 -18.37 -31.81
C SER A 52 4.67 -17.96 -31.04
N ASN A 53 5.77 -17.70 -31.74
CA ASN A 53 7.04 -17.27 -31.13
C ASN A 53 6.95 -15.89 -30.44
N PRO A 54 6.42 -14.84 -31.09
CA PRO A 54 6.22 -13.54 -30.43
C PRO A 54 5.30 -13.62 -29.21
N LYS A 55 4.19 -14.36 -29.28
CA LYS A 55 3.28 -14.55 -28.13
C LYS A 55 3.95 -15.30 -26.98
N LYS A 56 4.75 -16.32 -27.31
CA LYS A 56 5.54 -17.06 -26.32
C LYS A 56 6.55 -16.14 -25.63
N LEU A 57 7.36 -15.42 -26.41
CA LEU A 57 8.34 -14.45 -25.88
C LEU A 57 7.68 -13.35 -25.03
N LEU A 58 6.52 -12.84 -25.45
CA LEU A 58 5.75 -11.86 -24.69
C LEU A 58 5.26 -12.45 -23.36
N SER A 59 4.72 -13.69 -23.38
CA SER A 59 4.24 -14.36 -22.18
C SER A 59 5.35 -14.66 -21.19
N GLU A 60 6.51 -15.12 -21.66
CA GLU A 60 7.71 -15.37 -20.86
C GLU A 60 8.24 -14.05 -20.28
N SER A 61 8.30 -12.99 -21.08
CA SER A 61 8.71 -11.66 -20.62
C SER A 61 7.78 -11.11 -19.54
N MET A 62 6.45 -11.25 -19.71
CA MET A 62 5.48 -10.85 -18.69
C MET A 62 5.58 -11.68 -17.41
N GLN A 63 5.90 -12.97 -17.50
CA GLN A 63 6.14 -13.81 -16.32
C GLN A 63 7.41 -13.38 -15.58
N VAL A 64 8.49 -13.08 -16.30
CA VAL A 64 9.73 -12.55 -15.70
C VAL A 64 9.47 -11.20 -15.04
N LEU A 65 8.69 -10.31 -15.68
CA LEU A 65 8.27 -9.03 -15.11
C LEU A 65 7.43 -9.21 -13.84
N LYS A 66 6.43 -10.10 -13.86
CA LYS A 66 5.63 -10.43 -12.68
C LYS A 66 6.51 -11.00 -11.57
N TYR A 67 7.40 -11.92 -11.88
CA TYR A 67 8.35 -12.48 -10.90
C TYR A 67 9.25 -11.39 -10.31
N LYS A 68 9.84 -10.52 -11.13
CA LYS A 68 10.65 -9.39 -10.65
C LYS A 68 9.84 -8.41 -9.79
N LEU A 69 8.59 -8.16 -10.14
CA LEU A 69 7.68 -7.33 -9.34
C LEU A 69 7.35 -7.99 -7.99
N GLU A 70 7.05 -9.28 -7.97
CA GLU A 70 6.82 -10.05 -6.75
C GLU A 70 8.10 -10.16 -5.89
N GLN A 71 9.28 -10.25 -6.50
CA GLN A 71 10.56 -10.18 -5.80
C GLN A 71 10.80 -8.77 -5.22
N ALA A 72 10.44 -7.71 -5.93
CA ALA A 72 10.54 -6.33 -5.43
C ALA A 72 9.58 -6.07 -4.26
N LYS A 73 8.40 -6.72 -4.24
CA LYS A 73 7.47 -6.71 -3.09
C LYS A 73 7.99 -7.50 -1.88
N LYS A 74 8.77 -8.55 -2.12
CA LYS A 74 9.38 -9.42 -1.08
C LYS A 74 10.72 -8.93 -0.58
N SER A 75 11.42 -8.12 -1.37
CA SER A 75 12.51 -7.30 -0.87
C SER A 75 11.91 -6.46 0.25
N PRO A 76 12.55 -6.36 1.42
CA PRO A 76 12.11 -5.39 2.42
C PRO A 76 12.26 -4.04 1.73
N VAL A 77 11.17 -3.54 1.14
CA VAL A 77 11.02 -2.14 0.86
C VAL A 77 11.08 -1.56 2.25
N SER A 78 12.27 -1.12 2.65
CA SER A 78 12.49 -0.34 3.86
C SER A 78 11.26 0.53 4.07
N ASP A 79 10.55 0.29 5.17
CA ASP A 79 9.19 0.76 5.36
C ASP A 79 9.08 2.22 4.96
N LYS A 80 8.33 2.48 3.88
CA LYS A 80 8.01 3.84 3.47
C LYS A 80 7.19 4.45 4.59
N THR A 81 7.82 5.23 5.45
CA THR A 81 7.22 5.70 6.69
C THR A 81 6.84 7.16 6.57
N PHE A 82 5.54 7.46 6.67
CA PHE A 82 5.08 8.82 6.85
C PHE A 82 5.30 9.24 8.30
N MET A 83 5.98 10.37 8.48
CA MET A 83 6.26 10.99 9.78
C MET A 83 5.78 12.44 9.78
N LEU A 84 5.13 12.83 10.87
CA LEU A 84 4.98 14.21 11.28
C LEU A 84 6.11 14.50 12.26
N ILE A 85 6.97 15.46 11.93
CA ILE A 85 8.18 15.73 12.68
C ILE A 85 8.10 17.17 13.17
N GLU A 86 8.30 17.36 14.48
CA GLU A 86 8.26 18.69 15.09
C GLU A 86 9.54 19.49 14.81
N SER A 87 9.48 20.81 14.97
CA SER A 87 10.66 21.65 14.79
C SER A 87 11.74 21.32 15.82
N GLY A 88 12.99 21.23 15.37
CA GLY A 88 14.17 20.89 16.16
C GLY A 88 14.56 19.42 16.10
N GLU A 89 13.69 18.52 15.62
CA GLU A 89 13.98 17.09 15.58
C GLU A 89 14.90 16.70 14.42
N GLY A 90 15.73 15.67 14.64
CA GLY A 90 16.69 15.17 13.66
C GLY A 90 16.32 13.80 13.10
N LEU A 91 16.49 13.64 11.79
CA LEU A 91 16.48 12.38 11.06
C LEU A 91 17.92 11.99 10.70
N SER A 92 18.34 10.77 11.04
CA SER A 92 19.60 10.20 10.59
C SER A 92 19.37 9.28 9.40
N LEU A 93 20.03 9.59 8.30
CA LEU A 93 19.99 8.85 7.03
C LEU A 93 21.29 8.08 6.85
N LYS A 94 21.21 6.76 6.67
CA LYS A 94 22.32 5.92 6.20
C LYS A 94 22.39 5.86 4.68
N GLU A 95 23.50 5.36 4.15
CA GLU A 95 23.64 5.10 2.72
C GLU A 95 22.45 4.33 2.14
N GLY A 96 21.98 4.75 0.97
CA GLY A 96 20.80 4.18 0.31
C GLY A 96 19.45 4.57 0.94
N SER A 97 19.44 5.29 2.06
CA SER A 97 18.22 5.85 2.66
C SER A 97 17.97 7.28 2.23
N GLY A 98 16.76 7.77 2.49
CA GLY A 98 16.38 9.11 2.09
C GLY A 98 15.00 9.50 2.59
N LEU A 99 14.59 10.68 2.14
CA LEU A 99 13.33 11.26 2.52
C LEU A 99 12.73 12.08 1.38
N LEU A 100 11.41 12.19 1.36
CA LEU A 100 10.65 13.17 0.61
C LEU A 100 10.07 14.16 1.62
N LEU A 101 10.51 15.42 1.54
CA LEU A 101 10.00 16.48 2.42
C LEU A 101 8.67 16.97 1.84
N LEU A 102 7.54 16.54 2.41
CA LEU A 102 6.21 16.84 1.87
C LEU A 102 5.70 18.22 2.25
N SER A 103 6.13 18.77 3.38
CA SER A 103 5.80 20.12 3.80
C SER A 103 6.76 20.58 4.88
N GLY A 104 6.79 21.89 5.14
CA GLY A 104 7.64 22.48 6.18
C GLY A 104 9.04 22.82 5.67
N SER A 105 10.00 22.87 6.58
CA SER A 105 11.40 23.17 6.25
C SER A 105 12.31 22.29 7.10
N ALA A 106 13.41 21.88 6.49
CA ALA A 106 14.47 21.13 7.14
C ALA A 106 15.82 21.61 6.63
N LYS A 107 16.89 21.17 7.28
CA LYS A 107 18.27 21.50 6.92
C LYS A 107 19.10 20.23 6.97
N LEU A 108 19.99 20.03 6.00
CA LEU A 108 21.05 19.03 6.14
C LEU A 108 22.04 19.56 7.18
N SER A 109 21.95 19.12 8.42
CA SER A 109 22.77 19.63 9.53
C SER A 109 24.21 19.13 9.45
N SER A 110 24.40 17.86 9.10
CA SER A 110 25.72 17.27 8.88
C SER A 110 25.63 16.11 7.90
N CYS A 111 26.72 15.84 7.20
CA CYS A 111 26.84 14.69 6.31
C CYS A 111 28.30 14.27 6.22
N THR A 112 28.56 13.00 6.46
CA THR A 112 29.72 12.31 5.88
C THR A 112 29.27 11.67 4.57
N GLY A 113 30.06 11.74 3.50
CA GLY A 113 29.62 11.36 2.15
C GLY A 113 28.81 12.47 1.47
N THR A 114 27.86 12.08 0.61
CA THR A 114 27.03 13.00 -0.20
C THR A 114 25.53 12.74 -0.02
N VAL A 115 24.75 13.81 0.09
CA VAL A 115 23.29 13.78 -0.09
C VAL A 115 22.95 14.42 -1.43
N ILE A 116 22.05 13.79 -2.19
CA ILE A 116 21.60 14.26 -3.50
C ILE A 116 20.12 14.64 -3.38
N ASP A 117 19.77 15.82 -3.89
CA ASP A 117 18.40 16.18 -4.20
C ASP A 117 18.04 15.56 -5.55
N LEU A 118 17.28 14.46 -5.51
CA LEU A 118 16.85 13.73 -6.70
C LEU A 118 15.83 14.50 -7.55
N THR A 119 15.18 15.51 -6.98
CA THR A 119 14.22 16.35 -7.70
C THR A 119 14.95 17.37 -8.58
N SER A 120 16.01 18.00 -8.06
CA SER A 120 16.80 18.98 -8.81
C SER A 120 18.06 18.40 -9.47
N GLY A 121 18.46 17.18 -9.13
CA GLY A 121 19.68 16.53 -9.61
C GLY A 121 20.97 17.12 -9.03
N SER A 122 20.89 17.89 -7.94
CA SER A 122 22.02 18.60 -7.34
C SER A 122 22.47 17.96 -6.02
N THR A 123 23.75 18.13 -5.67
CA THR A 123 24.22 17.74 -4.34
C THR A 123 23.76 18.75 -3.28
N VAL A 124 23.58 18.27 -2.05
CA VAL A 124 23.18 19.09 -0.90
C VAL A 124 24.35 19.22 0.06
N SER A 125 24.73 20.45 0.37
CA SER A 125 25.83 20.74 1.30
C SER A 125 25.38 20.73 2.75
N SER A 126 26.26 20.37 3.69
CA SER A 126 25.97 20.54 5.12
C SER A 126 25.72 22.02 5.43
N GLY A 127 24.70 22.30 6.23
CA GLY A 127 24.15 23.62 6.50
C GLY A 127 23.06 24.09 5.53
N GLN A 128 22.86 23.41 4.39
CA GLN A 128 21.90 23.83 3.38
C GLN A 128 20.46 23.50 3.79
N THR A 129 19.55 24.45 3.59
CA THR A 129 18.10 24.27 3.75
C THR A 129 17.55 23.37 2.64
N LEU A 130 16.70 22.43 3.02
CA LEU A 130 15.95 21.55 2.13
C LEU A 130 14.64 22.22 1.70
N SER A 131 14.28 22.04 0.45
CA SER A 131 13.03 22.50 -0.15
C SER A 131 11.91 21.49 0.09
N ALA A 132 10.71 21.99 0.37
CA ALA A 132 9.52 21.14 0.36
C ALA A 132 9.25 20.61 -1.06
N MET A 133 8.55 19.47 -1.13
CA MET A 133 8.27 18.67 -2.33
C MET A 133 9.50 18.07 -3.02
N HIS A 134 10.67 18.07 -2.38
CA HIS A 134 11.88 17.48 -2.93
C HIS A 134 12.22 16.14 -2.27
N GLN A 135 12.75 15.23 -3.08
CA GLN A 135 13.23 13.93 -2.65
C GLN A 135 14.76 13.95 -2.49
N TYR A 136 15.23 13.51 -1.33
CA TYR A 136 16.64 13.49 -0.95
C TYR A 136 17.10 12.05 -0.73
N LEU A 137 18.31 11.75 -1.17
CA LEU A 137 18.96 10.44 -1.03
C LEU A 137 20.36 10.61 -0.43
N ALA A 138 20.65 9.88 0.64
CA ALA A 138 22.01 9.68 1.10
C ALA A 138 22.70 8.67 0.17
N ALA A 139 23.69 9.15 -0.58
CA ALA A 139 24.45 8.35 -1.54
C ALA A 139 25.34 7.30 -0.85
N GLU A 140 26.21 6.65 -1.62
CA GLU A 140 27.15 5.66 -1.10
C GLU A 140 28.06 6.23 0.00
N ASN A 141 28.37 5.41 1.01
CA ASN A 141 29.21 5.78 2.14
C ASN A 141 28.72 7.02 2.90
N SER A 142 27.43 7.33 2.82
CA SER A 142 26.85 8.48 3.48
C SER A 142 26.28 8.17 4.86
N ASN A 143 26.50 9.10 5.78
CA ASN A 143 25.77 9.17 7.04
C ASN A 143 25.43 10.64 7.28
N ALA A 144 24.15 10.96 7.16
CA ALA A 144 23.63 12.32 7.13
C ALA A 144 22.63 12.55 8.27
N THR A 145 22.59 13.77 8.80
CA THR A 145 21.62 14.22 9.77
C THR A 145 20.84 15.38 9.18
N VAL A 146 19.52 15.20 9.01
CA VAL A 146 18.59 16.24 8.59
C VAL A 146 17.84 16.74 9.81
N THR A 147 17.94 18.03 10.13
CA THR A 147 17.16 18.63 11.21
C THR A 147 15.96 19.37 10.64
N VAL A 148 14.77 19.06 11.13
CA VAL A 148 13.55 19.76 10.81
C VAL A 148 13.57 21.13 11.49
N THR A 149 13.41 22.21 10.72
CA THR A 149 13.47 23.60 11.21
C THR A 149 12.09 24.23 11.37
N ALA A 150 11.06 23.61 10.80
CA ALA A 150 9.64 23.91 11.02
C ALA A 150 8.84 22.61 10.91
N LYS A 151 7.73 22.48 11.65
CA LYS A 151 6.88 21.27 11.65
C LYS A 151 6.66 20.74 10.23
N SER A 152 7.09 19.51 9.98
CA SER A 152 7.20 18.96 8.63
C SER A 152 6.48 17.63 8.49
N LYS A 153 5.94 17.37 7.30
CA LYS A 153 5.50 16.04 6.89
C LYS A 153 6.62 15.44 6.06
N VAL A 154 7.08 14.25 6.41
CA VAL A 154 8.19 13.59 5.74
C VAL A 154 7.79 12.16 5.42
N LEU A 155 8.08 11.72 4.19
CA LEU A 155 8.05 10.30 3.84
C LEU A 155 9.48 9.80 3.79
N THR A 156 9.84 8.83 4.61
CA THR A 156 11.19 8.23 4.58
C THR A 156 11.22 6.91 3.85
N PHE A 157 12.40 6.55 3.36
CA PHE A 157 12.71 5.25 2.82
C PHE A 157 14.17 4.90 3.16
N GLY A 158 14.52 3.64 3.14
CA GLY A 158 15.78 3.09 3.62
C GLY A 158 15.86 3.05 5.14
N SER A 159 17.07 2.85 5.65
CA SER A 159 17.37 2.88 7.09
C SER A 159 17.42 4.32 7.58
N VAL A 160 16.29 4.83 8.05
CA VAL A 160 16.18 6.15 8.69
C VAL A 160 15.85 5.99 10.17
N THR A 161 16.58 6.69 11.04
CA THR A 161 16.30 6.75 12.48
C THR A 161 16.10 8.19 12.93
N GLY A 162 15.51 8.40 14.11
CA GLY A 162 15.14 9.73 14.58
C GLY A 162 13.84 10.24 13.93
N GLY A 163 13.49 11.49 14.21
CA GLY A 163 12.13 12.00 14.06
C GLY A 163 11.23 11.34 15.09
N SER A 164 10.54 12.13 15.92
CA SER A 164 9.65 11.54 16.90
C SER A 164 8.39 11.06 16.18
N LEU A 165 8.37 9.79 15.80
CA LEU A 165 7.12 9.06 15.98
C LEU A 165 6.78 9.21 17.46
N PRO A 166 5.53 9.50 17.87
CA PRO A 166 5.18 9.47 19.28
C PRO A 166 5.48 8.07 19.82
N THR A 167 6.66 7.90 20.42
CA THR A 167 7.09 6.67 21.04
C THR A 167 6.56 6.73 22.46
N PHE A 168 5.47 6.01 22.68
CA PHE A 168 4.96 5.84 24.02
C PHE A 168 5.75 4.76 24.73
N SER A 169 6.25 5.06 25.93
CA SER A 169 7.08 4.11 26.70
C SER A 169 6.33 2.84 27.11
N ASP A 170 5.00 2.89 27.08
CA ASP A 170 4.07 1.83 27.43
C ASP A 170 3.46 1.11 26.21
N VAL A 171 3.95 1.39 24.99
CA VAL A 171 3.53 0.72 23.75
C VAL A 171 4.72 -0.03 23.17
N ASN A 172 4.89 -1.29 23.61
CA ASN A 172 5.96 -2.17 23.17
C ASN A 172 5.78 -2.62 21.71
N GLU A 173 6.86 -2.68 20.93
CA GLU A 173 6.83 -3.10 19.50
C GLU A 173 6.24 -4.51 19.28
N GLY A 174 6.40 -5.41 20.26
CA GLY A 174 5.84 -6.76 20.21
C GLY A 174 4.36 -6.86 20.62
N SER A 175 3.74 -5.77 21.08
CA SER A 175 2.33 -5.76 21.45
C SER A 175 1.45 -5.88 20.21
N TRP A 176 0.39 -6.68 20.29
CA TRP A 176 -0.54 -6.90 19.17
C TRP A 176 -1.15 -5.60 18.62
N TYR A 177 -1.33 -4.59 19.48
CA TYR A 177 -1.88 -3.27 19.15
C TYR A 177 -0.84 -2.25 18.66
N TYR A 178 0.46 -2.56 18.68
CA TYR A 178 1.53 -1.59 18.39
C TYR A 178 1.33 -0.92 17.02
N SER A 179 1.11 -1.72 15.99
CA SER A 179 0.94 -1.23 14.62
C SER A 179 -0.30 -0.35 14.46
N ASP A 180 -1.41 -0.70 15.13
CA ASP A 180 -2.67 0.05 15.10
C ASP A 180 -2.54 1.39 15.82
N VAL A 181 -1.88 1.42 16.98
CA VAL A 181 -1.62 2.66 17.75
C VAL A 181 -0.76 3.60 16.92
N VAL A 182 0.36 3.10 16.39
CA VAL A 182 1.25 3.90 15.54
C VAL A 182 0.51 4.43 14.30
N TYR A 183 -0.32 3.60 13.67
CA TYR A 183 -1.10 3.99 12.51
C TYR A 183 -2.11 5.10 12.86
N ALA A 184 -2.89 4.92 13.91
CA ALA A 184 -3.93 5.85 14.31
C ALA A 184 -3.36 7.21 14.77
N VAL A 185 -2.21 7.21 15.47
CA VAL A 185 -1.50 8.44 15.85
C VAL A 185 -0.94 9.15 14.63
N LYS A 186 -0.32 8.43 13.69
CA LYS A 186 0.16 9.01 12.41
C LYS A 186 -0.96 9.68 11.61
N ARG A 187 -2.16 9.11 11.65
CA ARG A 187 -3.35 9.65 10.98
C ARG A 187 -4.06 10.76 11.78
N LYS A 188 -3.52 11.14 12.95
CA LYS A 188 -4.12 12.10 13.90
C LYS A 188 -5.53 11.71 14.36
N LEU A 189 -5.81 10.41 14.38
CA LEU A 189 -7.09 9.88 14.84
C LEU A 189 -7.11 9.83 16.37
N ILE A 190 -6.01 9.40 16.98
CA ILE A 190 -5.83 9.31 18.43
C ILE A 190 -4.56 10.05 18.85
N ASP A 191 -4.53 10.48 20.10
CA ASP A 191 -3.36 11.08 20.76
C ASP A 191 -3.09 10.26 22.02
N GLY A 192 -1.86 10.34 22.55
CA GLY A 192 -1.56 9.78 23.87
C GLY A 192 -2.18 10.60 25.00
N ARG A 193 -2.29 10.00 26.18
CA ARG A 193 -2.64 10.69 27.44
C ARG A 193 -1.63 11.78 27.77
N SER A 194 -0.38 11.55 27.39
CA SER A 194 0.71 12.52 27.42
C SER A 194 1.60 12.32 26.18
N PRO A 195 2.61 13.18 25.95
CA PRO A 195 3.56 12.99 24.85
C PRO A 195 4.31 11.65 24.87
N THR A 196 4.39 10.96 26.02
CA THR A 196 5.16 9.71 26.19
C THR A 196 4.35 8.54 26.73
N ILE A 197 3.07 8.72 27.05
CA ILE A 197 2.19 7.67 27.62
C ILE A 197 0.93 7.57 26.77
N PHE A 198 0.65 6.36 26.28
CA PHE A 198 -0.58 6.06 25.54
C PHE A 198 -1.69 5.51 26.45
N ASP A 199 -1.29 4.70 27.43
CA ASP A 199 -2.13 3.93 28.34
C ASP A 199 -3.06 2.92 27.61
N PRO A 200 -2.50 1.90 26.91
CA PRO A 200 -3.27 1.01 26.05
C PRO A 200 -4.28 0.13 26.80
N GLU A 201 -4.08 -0.09 28.10
CA GLU A 201 -4.94 -0.91 28.95
C GLU A 201 -6.02 -0.08 29.67
N ALA A 202 -6.02 1.26 29.53
CA ALA A 202 -7.03 2.11 30.12
C ALA A 202 -8.41 1.93 29.48
N ASN A 203 -9.43 2.22 30.29
CA ASN A 203 -10.79 2.33 29.75
C ASN A 203 -10.92 3.62 28.95
N LEU A 204 -11.56 3.54 27.79
CA LEU A 204 -11.89 4.69 26.96
C LEU A 204 -13.07 5.46 27.56
N SER A 205 -13.01 6.79 27.58
CA SER A 205 -14.15 7.63 27.97
C SER A 205 -15.09 7.94 26.80
N VAL A 206 -16.27 8.47 27.09
CA VAL A 206 -17.24 8.90 26.07
C VAL A 206 -16.66 10.03 25.20
N CYS A 207 -16.04 11.06 25.76
CA CYS A 207 -15.44 12.14 24.98
C CYS A 207 -14.34 11.65 24.03
N GLU A 208 -13.55 10.67 24.44
CA GLU A 208 -12.47 10.11 23.63
C GLU A 208 -13.00 9.29 22.45
N ALA A 209 -14.05 8.50 22.69
CA ALA A 209 -14.75 7.79 21.63
C ALA A 209 -15.37 8.76 20.62
N ILE A 210 -15.98 9.85 21.09
CA ILE A 210 -16.55 10.90 20.23
C ILE A 210 -15.45 11.59 19.42
N LYS A 211 -14.32 11.92 20.05
CA LYS A 211 -13.16 12.51 19.37
C LYS A 211 -12.65 11.60 18.25
N LEU A 212 -12.44 10.33 18.54
CA LEU A 212 -12.00 9.35 17.53
C LEU A 212 -13.02 9.22 16.40
N ALA A 213 -14.32 9.12 16.71
CA ALA A 213 -15.39 9.03 15.72
C ALA A 213 -15.47 10.27 14.81
N ALA A 214 -15.37 11.47 15.39
CA ALA A 214 -15.35 12.72 14.64
C ALA A 214 -14.14 12.79 13.70
N CYS A 215 -12.95 12.40 14.17
CA CYS A 215 -11.74 12.36 13.34
C CYS A 215 -11.86 11.33 12.20
N ILE A 216 -12.40 10.14 12.45
CA ILE A 216 -12.61 9.12 11.40
C ILE A 216 -13.59 9.64 10.34
N HIS A 217 -14.72 10.21 10.78
CA HIS A 217 -15.72 10.75 9.87
C HIS A 217 -15.15 11.90 9.03
N GLN A 218 -14.37 12.80 9.63
CA GLN A 218 -13.73 13.90 8.90
C GLN A 218 -12.67 13.37 7.91
N LEU A 219 -11.86 12.42 8.34
CA LEU A 219 -10.85 11.81 7.46
C LEU A 219 -11.48 11.13 6.25
N TYR A 220 -12.60 10.42 6.45
CA TYR A 220 -13.31 9.73 5.38
C TYR A 220 -13.94 10.73 4.39
N ASN A 221 -14.67 11.73 4.89
CA ASN A 221 -15.43 12.64 4.03
C ASN A 221 -14.59 13.79 3.44
N GLU A 222 -13.56 14.25 4.14
CA GLU A 222 -12.77 15.45 3.78
C GLU A 222 -11.31 15.10 3.41
N GLY A 223 -10.89 13.84 3.60
CA GLY A 223 -9.53 13.37 3.29
C GLY A 223 -8.47 13.82 4.30
N ALA A 224 -8.84 14.61 5.32
CA ALA A 224 -7.92 15.08 6.36
C ALA A 224 -8.66 15.36 7.68
N VAL A 225 -7.94 15.19 8.80
CA VAL A 225 -8.39 15.65 10.13
C VAL A 225 -7.86 17.05 10.39
N THR A 226 -8.76 18.02 10.58
CA THR A 226 -8.46 19.41 10.92
C THR A 226 -9.05 19.84 12.25
N LEU A 227 -9.87 19.00 12.89
CA LEU A 227 -10.38 19.22 14.24
C LEU A 227 -9.24 19.38 15.25
N THR A 228 -9.41 20.32 16.18
CA THR A 228 -8.49 20.62 17.28
C THR A 228 -9.27 20.75 18.58
N ASN A 229 -8.60 20.71 19.73
CA ASN A 229 -9.26 20.84 21.03
C ASN A 229 -10.10 22.12 21.14
N GLY A 230 -11.28 21.97 21.75
CA GLY A 230 -12.23 23.04 22.03
C GLY A 230 -12.01 23.73 23.37
N SER A 231 -12.97 24.58 23.75
CA SER A 231 -13.02 25.32 25.01
C SER A 231 -14.49 25.58 25.39
N PRO A 232 -14.88 25.53 26.68
CA PRO A 232 -14.03 25.35 27.87
C PRO A 232 -13.50 23.93 28.07
N ALA A 233 -14.17 22.90 27.58
CA ALA A 233 -13.67 21.53 27.62
C ALA A 233 -12.89 21.21 26.34
N TRP A 234 -11.79 20.48 26.48
CA TRP A 234 -10.92 20.13 25.36
C TRP A 234 -11.67 19.37 24.25
N TYR A 235 -12.74 18.65 24.59
CA TYR A 235 -13.52 17.84 23.66
C TYR A 235 -14.66 18.58 22.94
N ASP A 236 -14.94 19.84 23.28
CA ASP A 236 -16.15 20.54 22.84
C ASP A 236 -16.29 20.66 21.32
N SER A 237 -15.17 20.86 20.62
CA SER A 237 -15.14 20.94 19.16
C SER A 237 -15.55 19.63 18.51
N TYR A 238 -15.10 18.49 19.05
CA TYR A 238 -15.43 17.16 18.54
C TYR A 238 -16.88 16.80 18.86
N VAL A 239 -17.38 17.13 20.05
CA VAL A 239 -18.80 16.95 20.41
C VAL A 239 -19.71 17.77 19.48
N SER A 240 -19.35 19.03 19.25
CA SER A 240 -20.08 19.91 18.33
C SER A 240 -20.09 19.37 16.90
N TYR A 241 -18.94 18.87 16.42
CA TYR A 241 -18.83 18.21 15.12
C TYR A 241 -19.69 16.94 15.06
N ALA A 242 -19.66 16.11 16.10
CA ALA A 242 -20.39 14.86 16.18
C ALA A 242 -21.92 15.07 16.17
N LEU A 243 -22.43 16.07 16.90
CA LEU A 243 -23.84 16.45 16.88
C LEU A 243 -24.25 16.99 15.50
N LYS A 244 -23.45 17.88 14.92
CA LYS A 244 -23.72 18.48 13.60
C LYS A 244 -23.81 17.43 12.50
N ASN A 245 -22.96 16.40 12.55
CA ASN A 245 -22.92 15.32 11.55
C ASN A 245 -23.75 14.09 11.94
N GLY A 246 -24.52 14.14 13.04
CA GLY A 246 -25.39 13.04 13.46
C GLY A 246 -24.67 11.80 14.00
N LEU A 247 -23.37 11.88 14.30
CA LEU A 247 -22.60 10.79 14.90
C LEU A 247 -23.10 10.45 16.30
N ILE A 248 -23.56 11.48 17.02
CA ILE A 248 -24.29 11.33 18.28
C ILE A 248 -25.62 12.09 18.17
N THR A 249 -26.66 11.57 18.83
CA THR A 249 -28.02 12.16 18.81
C THR A 249 -28.44 12.76 20.14
N HIS A 250 -27.58 12.71 21.14
CA HIS A 250 -27.84 13.21 22.48
C HIS A 250 -26.54 13.69 23.12
N THR A 251 -26.68 14.44 24.21
CA THR A 251 -25.59 14.84 25.09
C THR A 251 -25.46 13.85 26.24
N TYR A 252 -24.27 13.75 26.82
CA TYR A 252 -24.00 12.91 27.98
C TYR A 252 -23.92 13.75 29.25
N ASP A 253 -24.43 13.21 30.37
CA ASP A 253 -24.33 13.86 31.68
C ASP A 253 -22.88 13.96 32.15
N ASN A 254 -22.06 12.95 31.80
CA ASN A 254 -20.64 12.93 32.08
C ASN A 254 -19.87 12.36 30.88
N TYR A 255 -19.20 13.25 30.15
CA TYR A 255 -18.39 12.86 28.99
C TYR A 255 -17.09 12.14 29.37
N ASP A 256 -16.62 12.27 30.61
CA ASP A 256 -15.44 11.57 31.13
C ASP A 256 -15.79 10.18 31.69
N ALA A 257 -17.08 9.80 31.67
CA ALA A 257 -17.51 8.45 32.04
C ALA A 257 -16.94 7.40 31.07
N LYS A 258 -16.70 6.19 31.58
CA LYS A 258 -16.27 5.05 30.76
C LYS A 258 -17.36 4.70 29.76
N ILE A 259 -17.00 4.59 28.48
CA ILE A 259 -17.95 4.21 27.44
C ILE A 259 -18.20 2.69 27.45
N THR A 260 -19.45 2.28 27.25
CA THR A 260 -19.78 0.87 27.03
C THR A 260 -19.47 0.45 25.60
N ARG A 261 -19.26 -0.86 25.37
CA ARG A 261 -19.07 -1.42 24.01
C ARG A 261 -20.26 -1.11 23.09
N THR A 262 -21.48 -1.12 23.64
CA THR A 262 -22.70 -0.83 22.88
C THR A 262 -22.74 0.61 22.42
N GLU A 263 -22.47 1.56 23.32
CA GLU A 263 -22.39 2.98 22.98
C GLU A 263 -21.28 3.23 21.96
N TYR A 264 -20.08 2.68 22.19
CA TYR A 264 -18.95 2.80 21.27
C TYR A 264 -19.34 2.36 19.85
N VAL A 265 -19.90 1.16 19.69
CA VAL A 265 -20.33 0.65 18.38
C VAL A 265 -21.43 1.53 17.77
N SER A 266 -22.38 2.02 18.57
CA SER A 266 -23.45 2.88 18.07
C SER A 266 -22.95 4.21 17.48
N ILE A 267 -21.91 4.79 18.08
CA ILE A 267 -21.25 6.00 17.58
C ILE A 267 -20.43 5.67 16.33
N PHE A 268 -19.65 4.60 16.38
CA PHE A 268 -18.71 4.22 15.32
C PHE A 268 -19.42 3.77 14.05
N TYR A 269 -20.58 3.13 14.15
CA TYR A 269 -21.41 2.76 12.99
C TYR A 269 -21.84 3.96 12.15
N ARG A 270 -21.83 5.17 12.72
CA ARG A 270 -22.23 6.40 12.03
C ARG A 270 -21.04 7.17 11.42
N THR A 271 -19.82 6.66 11.62
CA THR A 271 -18.60 7.34 11.15
C THR A 271 -18.36 7.18 9.65
N MET A 272 -18.90 6.12 9.04
CA MET A 272 -18.79 5.84 7.62
C MET A 272 -20.17 5.46 7.04
N PRO A 273 -20.36 5.54 5.71
CA PRO A 273 -21.59 5.13 5.06
C PRO A 273 -21.87 3.63 5.25
N ALA A 274 -23.16 3.24 5.24
CA ALA A 274 -23.59 1.86 5.44
C ALA A 274 -22.92 0.85 4.46
N GLY A 275 -22.60 1.30 3.23
CA GLY A 275 -21.93 0.47 2.22
C GLY A 275 -20.49 0.07 2.54
N GLU A 276 -19.84 0.73 3.50
CA GLU A 276 -18.48 0.35 3.96
C GLU A 276 -18.51 -0.81 4.97
N TYR A 277 -19.69 -1.14 5.52
CA TYR A 277 -19.86 -2.21 6.51
C TYR A 277 -20.44 -3.49 5.91
N SER A 278 -20.78 -3.51 4.63
CA SER A 278 -21.18 -4.74 3.93
C SER A 278 -19.94 -5.56 3.58
N ALA A 279 -19.83 -6.75 4.18
CA ALA A 279 -18.79 -7.73 3.93
C ALA A 279 -18.89 -8.39 2.55
#